data_AF-A0AA38ZY43-F1
#
_entry.id   AF-A0AA38ZY43-F1
#
_cell.length_a   1.000
_cell.length_b   1.000
_cell.length_c   1.000
_cell.angle_alpha   90.00
_cell.angle_beta   90.00
_cell.angle_gamma   90.00
#
_symmetry.space_group_name_H-M   'P 1'
#
loop_
_entity.id
_entity.type
_entity.pdbx_description
1 polymer ?
#
loop_
_entity_poly.entity_id
_entity_poly.type
_entity_poly.pdbx_seq_one_letter_code
_entity_poly.pdbx_strand_id
1 'polypeptide(L)'
;MRDPDETISWDDTDDMLVATLPVGFRMPEIERYTSVGCHRIHLRLYSTVMRALGLDEAQLLILFPLSLSGITQRWYASLESSRRRTREDLAQEFIRKYSFSSDKSVTRRELEFLKQRSNESVSSFISH
;
A
#
# COMPACT_ATOMS: atom_id res chain seq x y z
N MET A 1 10.26 -13.63 28.08
CA MET A 1 8.84 -13.42 27.77
C MET A 1 8.74 -11.98 27.27
N ARG A 2 8.37 -11.75 26.02
CA ARG A 2 8.29 -10.40 25.42
C ARG A 2 6.83 -10.12 25.12
N ASP A 3 6.31 -8.98 25.58
CA ASP A 3 4.91 -8.58 25.46
C ASP A 3 4.47 -8.51 23.99
N PRO A 4 3.26 -9.01 23.65
CA PRO A 4 2.74 -9.00 22.29
C PRO A 4 2.00 -7.69 21.92
N ASP A 5 2.06 -6.66 22.76
CA ASP A 5 1.34 -5.39 22.56
C ASP A 5 2.27 -4.16 22.67
N GLU A 6 3.52 -4.30 22.24
CA GLU A 6 4.41 -3.17 21.99
C GLU A 6 3.92 -2.45 20.72
N THR A 7 2.82 -1.71 20.88
CA THR A 7 2.31 -0.77 19.88
C THR A 7 3.44 0.21 19.62
N ILE A 8 4.14 0.06 18.50
CA ILE A 8 5.22 0.96 18.08
C ILE A 8 4.63 2.37 18.11
N SER A 9 5.05 3.16 19.12
CA SER A 9 4.67 4.55 19.24
C SER A 9 5.19 5.27 18.00
N TRP A 10 4.28 5.88 17.24
CA TRP A 10 4.68 6.63 16.06
C TRP A 10 5.57 7.84 16.43
N ASP A 11 5.52 8.30 17.68
CA ASP A 11 6.42 9.36 18.18
C ASP A 11 7.88 8.91 18.22
N ASP A 12 8.16 7.68 18.67
CA ASP A 12 9.54 7.12 18.65
C ASP A 12 10.04 6.88 17.22
N THR A 13 9.11 6.65 16.29
CA THR A 13 9.42 6.45 14.88
C THR A 13 9.69 7.78 14.19
N ASP A 14 9.01 8.86 14.58
CA ASP A 14 9.23 10.21 14.07
C ASP A 14 10.61 10.74 14.47
N ASP A 15 11.02 10.53 15.72
CA ASP A 15 12.38 10.88 16.18
C ASP A 15 13.49 10.07 15.47
N MET A 16 13.25 8.77 15.21
CA MET A 16 14.17 7.92 14.43
C MET A 16 14.21 8.31 12.94
N LEU A 17 13.08 8.73 12.38
CA LEU A 17 12.97 9.25 11.02
C LEU A 17 13.79 10.53 10.86
N VAL A 18 13.71 11.45 11.82
CA VAL A 18 14.45 12.72 11.78
C VAL A 18 15.96 12.50 11.77
N ALA A 19 16.47 11.49 12.49
CA ALA A 19 17.90 11.19 12.54
C ALA A 19 18.46 10.54 11.25
N THR A 20 17.60 9.92 10.43
CA THR A 20 18.03 9.15 9.26
C THR A 20 17.87 9.90 7.95
N LEU A 21 17.05 10.96 7.89
CA LEU A 21 16.74 11.65 6.63
C LEU A 21 17.75 12.76 6.29
N PRO A 22 17.97 13.03 4.99
CA PRO A 22 18.77 14.19 4.58
C PRO A 22 18.20 15.50 5.15
N VAL A 23 19.09 16.43 5.49
CA VAL A 23 18.69 17.75 5.99
C VAL A 23 17.78 18.44 4.97
N GLY A 24 16.60 18.86 5.42
CA GLY A 24 15.61 19.53 4.58
C GLY A 24 14.77 18.59 3.70
N PHE A 25 14.86 17.26 3.91
CA PHE A 25 14.01 16.30 3.22
C PHE A 25 12.53 16.64 3.43
N ARG A 26 11.79 16.64 2.32
CA ARG A 26 10.33 16.76 2.31
C ARG A 26 9.77 15.56 1.57
N MET A 27 8.76 14.94 2.16
CA MET A 27 8.04 13.86 1.53
C MET A 27 7.44 14.37 0.21
N PRO A 28 7.74 13.74 -0.94
CA PRO A 28 7.14 14.08 -2.21
C PRO A 28 5.63 13.88 -2.19
N GLU A 29 4.92 14.64 -3.00
CA GLU A 29 3.49 14.44 -3.23
C GLU A 29 3.25 13.18 -4.05
N ILE A 30 3.30 12.04 -3.38
CA ILE A 30 2.83 10.76 -3.89
C ILE A 30 1.41 10.58 -3.36
N GLU A 31 0.46 10.38 -4.26
CA GLU A 31 -0.92 10.06 -3.88
C GLU A 31 -0.92 8.84 -2.94
N ARG A 32 -1.57 8.98 -1.78
CA ARG A 32 -1.58 7.91 -0.79
C ARG A 32 -2.45 6.76 -1.25
N TYR A 33 -1.93 5.54 -1.16
CA TYR A 33 -2.69 4.36 -1.54
C TYR A 33 -3.80 4.05 -0.52
N THR A 34 -5.06 4.14 -0.95
CA THR A 34 -6.25 3.96 -0.11
C THR A 34 -6.86 2.55 -0.17
N SER A 35 -6.15 1.57 -0.73
CA SER A 35 -6.62 0.22 -1.13
C SER A 35 -7.43 0.15 -2.43
N VAL A 36 -7.71 1.31 -3.02
CA VAL A 36 -8.35 1.44 -4.33
C VAL A 36 -7.28 1.79 -5.36
N GLY A 37 -7.34 1.17 -6.54
CA GLY A 37 -6.37 1.38 -7.62
C GLY A 37 -5.25 0.33 -7.66
N CYS A 38 -4.31 0.52 -8.60
CA CYS A 38 -3.30 -0.48 -8.92
C CYS A 38 -2.11 -0.43 -7.94
N HIS A 39 -2.06 -1.39 -7.02
CA HIS A 39 -0.99 -1.54 -6.03
C HIS A 39 0.41 -1.64 -6.66
N ARG A 40 0.54 -2.28 -7.84
CA ARG A 40 1.83 -2.38 -8.56
C ARG A 40 2.33 -1.03 -9.05
N ILE A 41 1.42 -0.17 -9.51
CA ILE A 41 1.78 1.19 -9.95
C ILE A 41 2.22 2.02 -8.75
N HIS A 42 1.48 1.98 -7.64
CA HIS A 42 1.84 2.68 -6.40
C HIS A 42 3.24 2.31 -5.92
N LEU A 43 3.52 1.00 -5.79
CA LEU A 43 4.81 0.50 -5.32
C LEU A 43 5.97 0.93 -6.24
N ARG A 44 5.76 0.87 -7.56
CA ARG A 44 6.77 1.28 -8.55
C ARG A 44 7.04 2.79 -8.48
N LEU A 45 5.98 3.60 -8.40
CA LEU A 45 6.07 5.06 -8.31
C LEU A 45 6.85 5.46 -7.06
N TYR A 46 6.43 4.95 -5.90
CA TYR A 46 7.09 5.18 -4.62
C TYR A 46 8.58 4.86 -4.68
N SER A 47 8.93 3.63 -5.09
CA SER A 47 10.33 3.20 -5.14
C SER A 47 11.16 4.05 -6.10
N THR A 48 10.58 4.47 -7.23
CA THR A 48 11.28 5.29 -8.23
C THR A 48 11.57 6.69 -7.70
N VAL A 49 10.56 7.34 -7.13
CA VAL A 49 10.69 8.71 -6.59
C VAL A 49 11.71 8.75 -5.47
N MET A 50 11.58 7.86 -4.48
CA MET A 50 12.46 7.86 -3.31
C MET A 50 13.92 7.57 -3.67
N ARG A 51 14.16 6.67 -4.63
CA ARG A 51 15.51 6.38 -5.12
C ARG A 51 16.10 7.56 -5.91
N ALA A 52 15.28 8.31 -6.64
CA ALA A 52 15.73 9.52 -7.32
C ALA A 52 16.13 10.63 -6.34
N LEU A 53 15.59 10.61 -5.12
CA LEU A 53 15.98 11.49 -4.01
C LEU A 53 17.20 11.01 -3.23
N GLY A 54 17.83 9.91 -3.67
CA GLY A 54 19.03 9.36 -3.03
C GLY A 54 18.76 8.62 -1.72
N LEU A 55 17.52 8.21 -1.46
CA LEU A 55 17.21 7.44 -0.26
C LEU A 55 17.67 6.00 -0.37
N ASP A 56 18.23 5.49 0.72
CA ASP A 56 18.65 4.10 0.86
C ASP A 56 17.47 3.16 1.18
N GLU A 57 17.77 1.87 1.27
CA GLU A 57 16.77 0.85 1.52
C GLU A 57 16.11 0.96 2.90
N ALA A 58 16.85 1.35 3.93
CA ALA A 58 16.30 1.51 5.27
C ALA A 58 15.29 2.68 5.28
N GLN A 59 15.67 3.82 4.70
CA GLN A 59 14.79 4.99 4.57
C GLN A 59 13.54 4.67 3.75
N LEU A 60 13.66 3.90 2.66
CA LEU A 60 12.53 3.42 1.87
C LEU A 60 11.52 2.64 2.71
N LEU A 61 11.99 1.77 3.59
CA LEU A 61 11.13 0.96 4.45
C LEU A 61 10.45 1.83 5.51
N ILE A 62 11.17 2.75 6.15
CA ILE A 62 10.60 3.57 7.23
C ILE A 62 9.58 4.58 6.67
N LEU A 63 9.81 5.14 5.48
CA LEU A 63 8.90 6.12 4.87
C LEU A 63 7.71 5.52 4.11
N PHE A 64 7.73 4.22 3.79
CA PHE A 64 6.65 3.59 3.01
C PHE A 64 5.24 3.82 3.59
N PRO A 65 5.03 3.76 4.92
CA PRO A 65 3.71 4.00 5.54
C PRO A 65 3.14 5.39 5.26
N LEU A 66 3.99 6.40 5.04
CA LEU A 66 3.55 7.76 4.72
C LEU A 66 2.91 7.86 3.33
N SER A 67 3.20 6.88 2.45
CA SER A 67 2.57 6.72 1.14
C SER A 67 1.24 5.95 1.20
N LEU A 68 0.79 5.54 2.38
CA LEU A 68 -0.43 4.76 2.60
C LEU A 68 -1.46 5.59 3.36
N SER A 69 -2.74 5.18 3.33
CA SER A 69 -3.81 5.84 4.08
C SER A 69 -4.87 4.86 4.58
N GLY A 70 -5.45 5.16 5.74
CA GLY A 70 -6.57 4.42 6.28
C GLY A 70 -6.25 2.95 6.57
N ILE A 71 -6.92 2.03 5.87
CA ILE A 71 -6.76 0.59 6.13
C ILE A 71 -5.40 0.05 5.66
N THR A 72 -4.78 0.66 4.65
CA THR A 72 -3.49 0.21 4.13
C THR A 72 -2.35 0.56 5.07
N GLN A 73 -2.41 1.75 5.67
CA GLN A 73 -1.45 2.17 6.69
C GLN A 73 -1.55 1.31 7.96
N ARG A 74 -2.78 1.03 8.43
CA ARG A 74 -3.00 0.11 9.57
C ARG A 74 -2.50 -1.30 9.30
N TRP A 75 -2.69 -1.81 8.09
CA TRP A 75 -2.13 -3.11 7.69
C TRP A 75 -0.60 -3.10 7.81
N TYR A 76 0.08 -2.04 7.34
CA TYR A 76 1.53 -1.95 7.49
C TYR A 76 1.98 -1.94 8.95
N ALA A 77 1.26 -1.21 9.81
CA ALA A 77 1.54 -1.17 11.24
C ALA A 77 1.46 -2.56 11.90
N SER A 78 0.56 -3.41 11.41
CA SER A 78 0.38 -4.79 11.90
C SER A 78 1.39 -5.81 11.35
N LEU A 79 2.27 -5.42 10.41
CA LEU A 79 3.27 -6.33 9.88
C LEU A 79 4.39 -6.58 10.89
N GLU A 80 4.73 -7.85 11.09
CA GLU A 80 5.92 -8.25 11.82
C GLU A 80 7.18 -7.63 11.19
N SER A 81 8.11 -7.12 12.00
CA SER A 81 9.35 -6.51 11.52
C SER A 81 10.19 -7.46 10.65
N SER A 82 10.08 -8.78 10.86
CA SER A 82 10.74 -9.80 10.03
C SER A 82 10.26 -9.83 8.58
N ARG A 83 9.01 -9.42 8.32
CA ARG A 83 8.36 -9.44 7.00
C ARG A 83 8.61 -8.19 6.16
N ARG A 84 9.34 -7.22 6.72
CA ARG A 84 9.66 -5.93 6.08
C ARG A 84 11.13 -5.56 6.27
N ARG A 85 12.01 -6.57 6.33
CA ARG A 85 13.46 -6.37 6.50
C ARG A 85 14.13 -5.82 5.25
N THR A 86 13.63 -6.21 4.08
CA THR A 86 14.11 -5.75 2.79
C THR A 86 12.97 -5.14 1.99
N ARG A 87 13.33 -4.34 0.98
CA ARG A 87 12.39 -3.80 0.00
C ARG A 87 11.61 -4.91 -0.71
N GLU A 88 12.24 -6.07 -0.91
CA GLU A 88 11.65 -7.21 -1.59
C GLU A 88 10.61 -7.88 -0.70
N ASP A 89 10.93 -8.13 0.58
CA ASP A 89 9.98 -8.71 1.54
C ASP A 89 8.72 -7.84 1.64
N LEU A 90 8.92 -6.52 1.78
CA LEU A 90 7.82 -5.56 1.83
C LEU A 90 7.00 -5.57 0.54
N ALA A 91 7.66 -5.56 -0.63
CA ALA A 91 6.99 -5.61 -1.93
C ALA A 91 6.13 -6.86 -2.06
N GLN A 92 6.66 -8.03 -1.68
CA GLN A 92 5.95 -9.30 -1.72
C GLN A 92 4.73 -9.29 -0.80
N GLU A 93 4.86 -8.84 0.44
CA GLU A 93 3.73 -8.74 1.36
C GLU A 93 2.65 -7.76 0.87
N PHE A 94 3.06 -6.62 0.30
CA PHE A 94 2.14 -5.64 -0.26
C PHE A 94 1.38 -6.20 -1.46
N ILE A 95 2.09 -6.82 -2.41
CA ILE A 95 1.48 -7.46 -3.56
C ILE A 95 0.56 -8.59 -3.10
N ARG A 96 1.00 -9.46 -2.19
CA ARG A 96 0.19 -10.57 -1.66
C ARG A 96 -1.11 -10.06 -1.03
N LYS A 97 -1.04 -8.98 -0.25
CA LYS A 97 -2.21 -8.40 0.42
C LYS A 97 -3.22 -7.80 -0.56
N TYR A 98 -2.76 -7.12 -1.61
CA TYR A 98 -3.61 -6.32 -2.50
C TYR A 98 -3.79 -6.89 -3.92
N SER A 99 -3.21 -8.06 -4.21
CA SER A 99 -3.45 -8.79 -5.47
C SER A 99 -4.92 -9.18 -5.63
N PHE A 100 -5.58 -9.60 -4.55
CA PHE A 100 -6.99 -9.99 -4.57
C PHE A 100 -7.98 -8.81 -4.64
N SER A 101 -7.60 -7.63 -4.14
CA SER A 101 -8.47 -6.44 -4.17
C SER A 101 -8.46 -5.74 -5.53
N SER A 102 -7.35 -5.86 -6.27
CA SER A 102 -7.22 -5.34 -7.63
C SER A 102 -8.28 -5.92 -8.55
N ASP A 103 -8.33 -7.25 -8.70
CA ASP A 103 -9.33 -7.92 -9.56
C ASP A 103 -10.75 -7.66 -9.08
N LYS A 104 -11.01 -7.78 -7.78
CA LYS A 104 -12.37 -7.57 -7.24
C LYS A 104 -12.88 -6.13 -7.40
N SER A 105 -12.00 -5.13 -7.32
CA SER A 105 -12.38 -3.72 -7.51
C SER A 105 -12.72 -3.41 -8.97
N VAL A 106 -11.99 -4.02 -9.90
CA VAL A 106 -12.26 -3.93 -11.34
C VAL A 106 -13.57 -4.65 -11.67
N THR A 107 -13.74 -5.90 -11.21
CA THR A 107 -14.99 -6.65 -11.40
C THR A 107 -16.19 -5.92 -10.82
N ARG A 108 -16.06 -5.29 -9.63
CA ARG A 108 -17.14 -4.49 -9.04
C ARG A 108 -17.50 -3.27 -9.90
N ARG A 109 -16.51 -2.51 -10.40
CA ARG A 109 -16.77 -1.37 -11.29
C ARG A 109 -17.41 -1.83 -12.60
N GLU A 110 -16.93 -2.92 -13.19
CA GLU A 110 -17.54 -3.50 -14.38
C GLU A 110 -18.99 -3.93 -14.13
N LEU A 111 -19.28 -4.53 -12.97
CA LEU A 111 -20.63 -4.86 -12.52
C LEU A 111 -21.52 -3.62 -12.33
N GLU A 112 -20.98 -2.48 -11.88
CA GLU A 112 -21.73 -1.23 -11.76
C GLU A 112 -22.11 -0.63 -13.14
N PHE A 113 -21.36 -0.98 -14.20
CA PHE A 113 -21.66 -0.58 -15.58
C PHE A 113 -22.50 -1.62 -16.36
N LEU A 114 -22.61 -2.85 -15.86
CA LEU A 114 -23.46 -3.88 -16.45
C LEU A 114 -24.93 -3.49 -16.25
N LYS A 115 -25.59 -3.20 -17.38
CA LYS A 115 -27.05 -3.01 -17.45
C LYS A 115 -27.65 -4.10 -18.32
N GLN A 116 -28.71 -4.72 -17.82
CA GLN A 116 -29.52 -5.63 -18.62
C GLN A 116 -30.04 -4.90 -19.86
N ARG A 117 -29.81 -5.47 -21.03
CA ARG A 117 -30.30 -4.95 -22.31
C ARG A 117 -31.78 -5.23 -22.47
N SER A 118 -32.48 -4.40 -23.23
CA SER A 118 -33.92 -4.52 -23.46
C SER A 118 -34.32 -5.77 -24.26
N ASN A 119 -33.38 -6.40 -24.98
CA ASN A 119 -33.57 -7.65 -25.73
C ASN A 119 -32.93 -8.87 -25.04
N GLU A 120 -32.49 -8.72 -23.79
CA GLU A 120 -31.82 -9.75 -23.01
C GLU A 120 -32.75 -10.29 -21.90
N SER A 121 -32.81 -11.61 -21.77
CA SER A 121 -33.53 -12.23 -20.66
C SER A 121 -32.75 -12.11 -19.36
N VAL A 122 -33.46 -12.04 -18.22
CA VAL A 122 -32.86 -11.97 -16.88
C VAL A 122 -31.93 -13.17 -16.62
N SER A 123 -32.27 -14.36 -17.12
CA SER A 123 -31.43 -15.55 -17.01
C SER A 123 -30.11 -15.39 -17.76
N SER A 124 -30.13 -14.75 -18.94
CA SER A 124 -28.92 -14.48 -19.73
C SER A 124 -28.04 -13.44 -19.05
N PHE A 125 -28.64 -12.41 -18.42
CA PHE A 125 -27.93 -11.36 -17.69
C PHE A 125 -27.21 -11.87 -16.44
N ILE A 126 -27.86 -12.73 -15.67
CA ILE A 126 -27.30 -13.27 -14.42
C ILE A 126 -26.24 -14.37 -14.68
N SER A 127 -26.15 -14.89 -15.91
CA SER A 127 -25.22 -15.94 -16.30
C SER A 127 -23.91 -15.42 -16.92
N HIS A 128 -23.72 -14.10 -16.99
CA HIS A 128 -22.47 -13.46 -17.42
C HIS A 128 -21.44 -13.40 -16.29
#